data_AF-A0A2K1EJZ7-F1
#
_entry.id   AF-A0A2K1EJZ7-F1
#
_cell.length_a   1.000
_cell.length_b   1.000
_cell.length_c   1.000
_cell.angle_alpha   90.00
_cell.angle_beta   90.00
_cell.angle_gamma   90.00
#
_symmetry.space_group_name_H-M   'P 1'
#
loop_
_entity.id
_entity.type
_entity.pdbx_description
1 polymer ?
#
loop_
_entity_poly.entity_id
_entity_poly.type
_entity_poly.pdbx_seq_one_letter_code
_entity_poly.pdbx_strand_id
1 'polypeptide(L)' 'MTEQEMDEFTTALVERYVDIQKFASVNSQLLNIWDEVIDTLPPKIKGDFQEKYNRRIREGSL' A
#
# COMPACT_ATOMS: atom_id res chain seq x y z
N MET A 1 13.94 -10.38 6.86
CA MET A 1 14.04 -9.44 5.74
C MET A 1 15.18 -8.49 6.01
N THR A 2 16.08 -8.33 5.06
CA THR A 2 17.02 -7.22 5.04
C THR A 2 16.27 -5.90 4.86
N GLU A 3 16.94 -4.77 5.08
CA GLU A 3 16.34 -3.46 4.81
C GLU A 3 15.95 -3.31 3.34
N GLN A 4 16.80 -3.80 2.42
CA GLN A 4 16.52 -3.78 0.99
C GLN A 4 15.27 -4.62 0.63
N GLU A 5 15.16 -5.85 1.13
CA GLU A 5 13.99 -6.70 0.86
C GLU A 5 12.69 -6.07 1.38
N MET A 6 12.76 -5.35 2.49
CA MET A 6 11.62 -4.65 3.07
C MET A 6 11.23 -3.42 2.27
N ASP A 7 12.21 -2.65 1.77
CA ASP A 7 11.97 -1.51 0.90
C ASP A 7 11.34 -1.94 -0.44
N GLU A 8 11.86 -2.99 -1.05
CA GLU A 8 11.32 -3.57 -2.29
C GLU A 8 9.89 -4.08 -2.08
N PHE A 9 9.65 -4.83 -1.00
CA PHE A 9 8.32 -5.33 -0.66
C PHE A 9 7.31 -4.19 -0.43
N THR A 10 7.66 -3.20 0.38
CA THR A 10 6.74 -2.09 0.71
C THR A 10 6.49 -1.21 -0.51
N THR A 11 7.48 -1.02 -1.38
CA THR A 11 7.31 -0.30 -2.65
C THR A 11 6.32 -1.03 -3.57
N ALA A 12 6.51 -2.33 -3.80
CA ALA A 12 5.59 -3.13 -4.61
C ALA A 12 4.17 -3.18 -4.02
N LEU A 13 4.06 -3.24 -2.69
CA LEU A 13 2.78 -3.22 -1.99
C LEU A 13 2.03 -1.89 -2.21
N VAL A 14 2.72 -0.75 -2.11
CA VAL A 14 2.12 0.56 -2.39
C VAL A 14 1.61 0.63 -3.83
N GLU A 15 2.43 0.23 -4.80
CA GLU A 15 2.03 0.25 -6.22
C GLU A 15 0.78 -0.59 -6.47
N ARG A 16 0.74 -1.79 -5.88
CA ARG A 16 -0.42 -2.67 -6.03
C ARG A 16 -1.67 -2.08 -5.38
N TYR A 17 -1.55 -1.51 -4.18
CA TYR A 17 -2.66 -0.89 -3.47
C TYR A 17 -3.24 0.29 -4.24
N VAL A 18 -2.39 1.14 -4.82
CA VAL A 18 -2.80 2.24 -5.70
C VAL A 18 -3.59 1.73 -6.91
N ASP A 19 -3.10 0.67 -7.56
CA ASP A 19 -3.82 0.10 -8.70
C ASP A 19 -5.19 -0.44 -8.30
N ILE A 20 -5.32 -1.05 -7.11
CA ILE A 20 -6.61 -1.53 -6.58
C ILE A 20 -7.57 -0.37 -6.32
N GLN A 21 -7.08 0.75 -5.80
CA GLN A 21 -7.90 1.95 -5.56
C GLN A 21 -8.55 2.48 -6.84
N LYS A 22 -7.87 2.39 -8.00
CA LYS A 22 -8.45 2.77 -9.31
C LYS A 22 -9.70 1.95 -9.67
N PHE A 23 -9.81 0.73 -9.15
CA PHE A 23 -10.97 -0.15 -9.36
C PHE A 23 -12.00 -0.10 -8.23
N ALA A 24 -11.82 0.77 -7.22
CA ALA A 24 -12.69 0.84 -6.05
C ALA A 24 -14.15 1.15 -6.40
N SER A 25 -14.39 1.90 -7.47
CA SER A 25 -15.73 2.21 -7.97
C SER A 25 -16.47 0.99 -8.54
N VAL A 26 -15.74 -0.02 -9.00
CA VAL A 26 -16.27 -1.25 -9.61
C VAL A 26 -16.26 -2.41 -8.62
N ASN A 27 -15.31 -2.42 -7.68
CA ASN A 27 -15.16 -3.49 -6.71
C ASN A 27 -14.66 -2.95 -5.36
N SER A 28 -15.59 -2.43 -4.57
CA SER A 28 -15.33 -1.93 -3.22
C SER A 28 -14.96 -3.04 -2.23
N GLN A 29 -15.45 -4.27 -2.44
CA GLN A 29 -15.08 -5.42 -1.60
C GLN A 29 -13.59 -5.74 -1.71
N LEU A 30 -13.03 -5.65 -2.91
CA LEU A 30 -11.59 -5.84 -3.10
C LEU A 30 -10.80 -4.78 -2.33
N LEU A 31 -11.19 -3.50 -2.41
CA LEU A 31 -10.52 -2.45 -1.65
C LEU A 31 -10.60 -2.71 -0.13
N ASN A 32 -11.77 -3.06 0.40
CA ASN A 32 -11.94 -3.36 1.83
C ASN A 32 -11.04 -4.50 2.31
N ILE A 33 -10.92 -5.58 1.52
CA ILE A 33 -10.01 -6.69 1.84
C ILE A 33 -8.56 -6.22 1.91
N TRP A 34 -8.16 -5.33 0.99
CA TRP A 34 -6.81 -4.78 1.00
C TRP A 34 -6.58 -3.83 2.18
N ASP A 35 -7.57 -3.03 2.56
CA ASP A 35 -7.49 -2.20 3.77
C ASP A 35 -7.27 -3.07 5.02
N GLU A 36 -7.99 -4.18 5.14
CA GLU A 36 -7.79 -5.17 6.22
C GLU A 36 -6.38 -5.78 6.18
N VAL A 37 -5.88 -6.15 4.99
CA VAL A 37 -4.52 -6.67 4.84
C VAL A 37 -3.49 -5.64 5.32
N ILE A 38 -3.60 -4.38 4.90
CA ILE A 38 -2.70 -3.30 5.35
C ILE A 38 -2.77 -3.13 6.87
N ASP A 39 -3.95 -3.25 7.47
CA ASP A 39 -4.11 -3.09 8.90
C ASP A 39 -3.47 -4.21 9.73
N THR A 40 -3.38 -5.41 9.17
CA THR A 40 -2.74 -6.58 9.80
C THR A 40 -1.22 -6.64 9.61
N LEU A 41 -0.63 -5.72 8.84
CA LEU A 41 0.81 -5.71 8.61
C LEU A 41 1.60 -5.48 9.91
N PRO A 42 2.79 -6.08 10.05
CA PRO A 42 3.71 -5.77 11.13
C PRO A 42 3.99 -4.26 11.21
N PRO A 43 4.11 -3.66 12.42
CA PRO A 43 4.21 -2.21 12.60
C PRO A 43 5.28 -1.53 11.74
N LYS A 44 6.45 -2.16 11.59
CA LYS A 44 7.54 -1.64 10.77
C LYS A 44 7.14 -1.53 9.30
N ILE A 45 6.55 -2.59 8.75
CA ILE A 45 6.10 -2.65 7.34
C ILE A 45 4.93 -1.68 7.11
N LYS A 46 4.00 -1.61 8.08
CA LYS A 46 2.86 -0.68 8.02
C LYS A 46 3.31 0.78 8.01
N GLY A 47 4.31 1.13 8.84
CA GLY A 47 4.91 2.47 8.87
C GLY A 47 5.53 2.85 7.53
N ASP A 48 6.40 2.00 6.99
CA ASP A 48 7.06 2.22 5.70
C ASP A 48 6.06 2.33 4.54
N PHE A 49 5.04 1.47 4.55
CA PHE A 49 3.93 1.55 3.60
C PHE A 49 3.21 2.90 3.67
N GLN A 50 2.81 3.35 4.87
CA GLN A 50 2.08 4.60 5.06
C GLN A 50 2.91 5.80 4.61
N GLU A 51 4.21 5.82 4.90
CA GLU A 51 5.12 6.88 4.46
C GLU A 51 5.17 6.96 2.93
N LYS A 52 5.46 5.82 2.27
CA LYS A 52 5.56 5.74 0.80
C LYS A 52 4.24 6.06 0.11
N TYR A 53 3.12 5.55 0.64
CA TYR A 53 1.79 5.83 0.12
C TYR A 53 1.45 7.33 0.23
N ASN A 54 1.63 7.93 1.41
CA ASN A 54 1.40 9.37 1.63
C ASN A 54 2.27 10.24 0.71
N ARG A 55 3.51 9.82 0.46
CA ARG A 55 4.39 10.48 -0.51
C ARG A 55 3.80 10.45 -1.93
N ARG A 56 3.30 9.30 -2.40
CA ARG A 56 2.63 9.18 -3.72
C ARG A 56 1.40 10.07 -3.84
N ILE A 57 0.59 10.21 -2.78
CA ILE A 57 -0.55 11.15 -2.77
C ILE A 57 -0.07 12.58 -3.02
N ARG A 58 0.97 13.01 -2.27
CA ARG A 58 1.53 14.37 -2.37
C ARG A 58 2.14 14.66 -3.74
N GLU A 59 2.73 13.65 -4.37
CA GLU A 59 3.31 13.73 -5.70
C GLU A 59 2.25 13.69 -6.83
N GLY A 60 0.96 13.60 -6.50
CA GLY A 60 -0.13 13.55 -7.48
C GLY A 60 -0.09 12.32 -8.39
N SER A 61 0.53 11.24 -7.91
CA SER A 61 0.77 10.01 -8.69
C SER A 61 -0.29 8.92 -8.44
N LEU A 62 -1.47 9.32 -7.95
CA LEU A 62 -2.64 8.47 -7.71
C LEU A 62 -3.65 8.58 -8.85
#